data_AF-A0A9P7GHE9-F1
#
_entry.id   AF-A0A9P7GHE9-F1
#
_cell.length_a   1.000
_cell.length_b   1.000
_cell.length_c   1.000
_cell.angle_alpha   90.00
_cell.angle_beta   90.00
_cell.angle_gamma   90.00
#
_symmetry.space_group_name_H-M   'P 1'
#
loop_
_entity.id
_entity.type
_entity.pdbx_description
1 polymer ?
#
loop_
_entity_poly.entity_id
_entity_poly.type
_entity_poly.pdbx_seq_one_letter_code
_entity_poly.pdbx_strand_id
1 'polypeptide(L)'
;MPRNSGSNSDSDRDKSTPLFDENTTPQSLCQTAQKLQARLNTEHNLNQNLQRKFDDVRNTAQECDHDNFTSPFRKRRCMRAGSDDSSGAGEPITVKEAETDEVKSLGRRFVILHRPWLRRRELIFEVELDEEYDENERFTNTNTMVQGQLHEIRGLLPEKYCGEAFSKKWLSKSFVEGMESQQSNTVTCLRKLAATIFSLNTLDMSPSATRQEKFCDMIGWTTNQHGQG
;
A
#
# COMPACT_ATOMS: atom_id res chain seq x y z
N MET A 1 -57.85 31.02 -17.54
CA MET A 1 -57.99 30.89 -16.06
C MET A 1 -59.15 29.96 -15.80
N PRO A 2 -59.11 28.93 -14.92
CA PRO A 2 -58.16 28.56 -13.84
C PRO A 2 -57.30 27.31 -14.21
N ARG A 3 -56.06 27.10 -13.71
CA ARG A 3 -55.52 26.70 -12.38
C ARG A 3 -55.70 25.22 -11.98
N ASN A 4 -54.55 24.54 -12.02
CA ASN A 4 -53.92 23.72 -10.97
C ASN A 4 -54.33 22.26 -10.68
N SER A 5 -53.29 21.42 -10.76
CA SER A 5 -52.76 20.50 -9.74
C SER A 5 -53.25 19.05 -9.70
N GLY A 6 -52.27 18.15 -9.75
CA GLY A 6 -52.35 16.72 -9.45
C GLY A 6 -51.16 15.98 -10.06
N SER A 7 -49.94 16.23 -9.59
CA SER A 7 -49.22 15.31 -8.69
C SER A 7 -49.21 13.85 -9.19
N ASN A 8 -48.33 13.53 -10.14
CA ASN A 8 -47.75 12.18 -10.18
C ASN A 8 -46.45 12.24 -9.41
N SER A 9 -46.59 12.03 -8.11
CA SER A 9 -45.53 11.56 -7.23
C SER A 9 -44.96 10.28 -7.83
N ASP A 10 -43.79 10.36 -8.46
CA ASP A 10 -42.87 9.25 -8.61
C ASP A 10 -42.48 8.79 -7.20
N SER A 11 -43.33 7.93 -6.64
CA SER A 11 -42.98 7.15 -5.48
C SER A 11 -42.02 6.09 -5.98
N ASP A 12 -40.72 6.40 -5.84
CA ASP A 12 -39.62 5.45 -5.82
C ASP A 12 -39.97 4.35 -4.81
N ARG A 13 -40.68 3.35 -5.32
CA ARG A 13 -40.87 2.08 -4.66
C ARG A 13 -39.50 1.44 -4.67
N ASP A 14 -38.88 1.37 -3.50
CA ASP A 14 -37.87 0.36 -3.15
C ASP A 14 -38.46 -1.03 -3.43
N LYS A 15 -38.46 -1.40 -4.71
CA LYS A 15 -38.59 -2.79 -5.14
C LYS A 15 -37.22 -3.38 -4.89
N SER A 16 -37.12 -4.08 -3.76
CA SER A 16 -36.19 -5.17 -3.50
C SER A 16 -36.19 -6.11 -4.70
N THR A 17 -35.39 -5.75 -5.70
CA THR A 17 -35.15 -6.55 -6.88
C THR A 17 -34.16 -7.63 -6.41
N PRO A 18 -34.50 -8.92 -6.47
CA PRO A 18 -33.57 -9.96 -6.06
C PRO A 18 -32.28 -9.80 -6.87
N LEU A 19 -31.15 -9.67 -6.16
CA LEU A 19 -29.84 -9.37 -6.75
C LEU A 19 -29.38 -10.49 -7.71
N PHE A 20 -30.00 -11.66 -7.63
CA PHE A 20 -29.73 -12.81 -8.47
C PHE A 20 -31.05 -13.45 -8.90
N ASP A 21 -31.24 -13.54 -10.20
CA ASP A 21 -32.33 -14.27 -10.84
C ASP A 21 -31.79 -15.62 -11.34
N GLU A 22 -32.66 -16.62 -11.51
CA GLU A 22 -32.29 -18.01 -11.85
C GLU A 22 -31.59 -18.14 -13.23
N ASN A 23 -31.55 -17.04 -13.99
CA ASN A 23 -30.90 -16.90 -15.30
C ASN A 23 -29.60 -16.06 -15.28
N THR A 24 -28.96 -15.86 -14.13
CA THR A 24 -27.72 -15.07 -14.04
C THR A 24 -26.54 -15.81 -14.69
N THR A 25 -26.04 -15.27 -15.81
CA THR A 25 -24.84 -15.80 -16.48
C THR A 25 -23.56 -15.39 -15.77
N PRO A 26 -22.46 -16.16 -15.86
CA PRO A 26 -21.19 -15.81 -15.22
C PRO A 26 -20.66 -14.42 -15.62
N GLN A 27 -20.95 -14.00 -16.86
CA GLN A 27 -20.55 -12.68 -17.35
C GLN A 27 -21.35 -11.54 -16.70
N SER A 28 -22.65 -11.73 -16.45
CA SER A 28 -23.47 -10.74 -15.75
C SER A 28 -23.10 -10.63 -14.27
N LEU A 29 -22.69 -11.74 -13.65
CA LEU A 29 -22.14 -11.76 -12.29
C LEU A 29 -20.86 -10.93 -12.19
N CYS A 30 -19.90 -11.14 -13.10
CA CYS A 30 -18.66 -10.38 -13.15
C CYS A 30 -18.91 -8.88 -13.34
N GLN A 31 -19.82 -8.49 -14.23
CA GLN A 31 -20.17 -7.08 -14.45
C GLN A 31 -20.83 -6.46 -13.21
N THR A 32 -21.71 -7.21 -12.54
CA THR A 32 -22.37 -6.75 -11.32
C THR A 32 -21.36 -6.60 -10.17
N ALA A 33 -20.44 -7.54 -10.02
CA ALA A 33 -19.36 -7.47 -9.04
C ALA A 33 -18.45 -6.25 -9.29
N GLN A 34 -18.08 -5.99 -10.54
CA GLN A 34 -17.29 -4.80 -10.90
C GLN A 34 -18.02 -3.49 -10.60
N LYS A 35 -19.33 -3.42 -10.90
CA LYS A 35 -20.16 -2.25 -10.58
C LYS A 35 -20.29 -2.04 -9.06
N LEU A 36 -20.49 -3.10 -8.29
CA LEU A 36 -20.54 -3.04 -6.83
C LEU A 36 -19.18 -2.61 -6.25
N GLN A 37 -18.08 -3.12 -6.78
CA GLN A 37 -16.74 -2.70 -6.37
C GLN A 37 -16.47 -1.23 -6.68
N ALA A 38 -16.87 -0.75 -7.86
CA ALA A 38 -16.77 0.66 -8.22
C ALA A 38 -17.58 1.53 -7.26
N ARG A 39 -18.81 1.12 -6.92
CA ARG A 39 -19.68 1.82 -5.96
C ARG A 39 -19.08 1.84 -4.55
N LEU A 40 -18.55 0.72 -4.07
CA LEU A 40 -17.85 0.66 -2.78
C LEU A 40 -16.65 1.61 -2.74
N ASN A 41 -15.88 1.66 -3.83
CA ASN A 41 -14.74 2.57 -3.92
C ASN A 41 -15.19 4.04 -3.91
N THR A 42 -16.28 4.40 -4.60
CA THR A 42 -16.79 5.78 -4.57
C THR A 42 -17.28 6.19 -3.18
N GLU A 43 -18.04 5.33 -2.50
CA GLU A 43 -18.52 5.57 -1.14
C GLU A 43 -17.36 5.68 -0.14
N HIS A 44 -16.32 4.86 -0.30
CA HIS A 44 -15.14 4.92 0.56
C HIS A 44 -14.38 6.24 0.39
N ASN A 45 -14.22 6.72 -0.85
CA ASN A 45 -13.60 8.01 -1.14
C ASN A 45 -14.42 9.18 -0.59
N LEU A 46 -15.75 9.10 -0.69
CA LEU A 46 -16.65 10.14 -0.19
C LEU A 46 -16.58 10.23 1.34
N ASN A 47 -16.60 9.09 2.04
CA ASN A 47 -16.41 9.03 3.49
C ASN A 47 -15.04 9.58 3.92
N GLN A 48 -13.95 9.24 3.23
CA GLN A 48 -12.64 9.82 3.53
C GLN A 48 -12.61 11.34 3.31
N ASN A 49 -13.30 11.84 2.28
CA ASN A 49 -13.40 13.28 2.02
C ASN A 49 -14.20 13.99 3.12
N LEU A 50 -15.34 13.42 3.54
CA LEU A 50 -16.13 13.93 4.65
C LEU A 50 -15.33 13.93 5.95
N GLN A 51 -14.59 12.87 6.24
CA GLN A 51 -13.73 12.78 7.42
C GLN A 51 -12.69 13.91 7.43
N ARG A 52 -12.03 14.16 6.30
CA ARG A 52 -11.08 15.28 6.18
C ARG A 52 -11.76 16.63 6.41
N LYS A 53 -12.95 16.85 5.84
CA LYS A 53 -13.72 18.08 6.07
C LYS A 53 -14.11 18.25 7.54
N PHE A 54 -14.48 17.16 8.22
CA PHE A 54 -14.75 17.19 9.66
C PHE A 54 -13.50 17.53 10.47
N ASP A 55 -12.36 16.92 10.14
CA ASP A 55 -11.09 17.22 10.80
C ASP A 55 -10.66 18.68 10.57
N ASP A 56 -10.83 19.21 9.35
CA ASP A 56 -10.56 20.62 9.03
C ASP A 56 -11.45 21.56 9.84
N VAL A 57 -12.77 21.30 9.91
CA VAL A 57 -13.70 22.10 10.73
C VAL A 57 -13.34 22.02 12.22
N ARG A 58 -13.01 20.83 12.72
CA ARG A 58 -12.58 20.62 14.11
C ARG A 58 -11.32 21.41 14.43
N ASN A 59 -10.35 21.45 13.53
CA ASN A 59 -9.11 22.21 13.70
C ASN A 59 -9.37 23.73 13.63
N THR A 60 -10.25 24.20 12.74
CA THR A 60 -10.62 25.63 12.67
C THR A 60 -11.43 26.13 13.87
N ALA A 61 -12.21 25.26 14.53
CA ALA A 61 -12.97 25.63 15.72
C ALA A 61 -12.11 25.68 17.00
N GLN A 62 -10.90 25.12 16.98
CA GLN A 62 -9.98 25.06 18.11
C GLN A 62 -8.90 26.17 18.07
N GLU A 63 -8.82 26.94 16.97
CA GLU A 63 -7.84 28.03 16.78
C GLU A 63 -8.35 29.42 17.24
N CYS A 64 -9.50 29.51 17.92
CA CYS A 64 -10.06 30.77 18.43
C CYS A 64 -9.90 30.94 19.95
N ASP A 65 -8.85 30.39 20.57
CA ASP A 65 -8.44 30.80 21.91
C ASP A 65 -6.92 30.63 22.07
N HIS A 66 -6.27 31.73 22.45
CA HIS A 66 -4.85 31.94 22.73
C HIS A 66 -3.91 32.30 21.57
N ASP A 67 -3.69 33.61 21.48
CA ASP A 67 -2.47 34.23 20.99
C ASP A 67 -1.21 33.69 21.67
N ASN A 68 -0.16 33.62 20.83
CA ASN A 68 1.26 33.88 21.08
C ASN A 68 2.29 32.72 21.09
N PHE A 69 3.16 32.79 20.07
CA PHE A 69 4.53 32.25 19.90
C PHE A 69 4.74 30.73 19.81
N THR A 70 4.99 30.21 18.59
CA THR A 70 6.34 29.79 18.08
C THR A 70 6.22 28.77 16.93
N SER A 71 6.94 29.06 15.82
CA SER A 71 7.35 28.18 14.70
C SER A 71 6.37 27.95 13.52
N PRO A 72 6.76 28.33 12.28
CA PRO A 72 5.98 28.02 11.09
C PRO A 72 6.25 26.58 10.63
N PHE A 73 5.22 25.74 10.68
CA PHE A 73 5.26 24.42 10.05
C PHE A 73 5.54 24.57 8.55
N ARG A 74 6.70 24.07 8.13
CA ARG A 74 7.12 23.97 6.73
C ARG A 74 6.10 23.18 5.93
N LYS A 75 5.27 23.90 5.20
CA LYS A 75 4.49 23.41 4.05
C LYS A 75 5.49 22.85 3.03
N ARG A 76 5.66 21.52 2.95
CA ARG A 76 6.43 20.88 1.88
C ARG A 76 5.70 21.15 0.56
N ARG A 77 6.05 22.24 -0.12
CA ARG A 77 5.80 22.38 -1.56
C ARG A 77 6.61 21.29 -2.24
N CYS A 78 5.91 20.37 -2.89
CA CYS A 78 6.47 19.55 -3.96
C CYS A 78 6.88 20.50 -5.08
N MET A 79 8.13 20.96 -5.06
CA MET A 79 8.74 21.59 -6.22
C MET A 79 9.06 20.46 -7.20
N ARG A 80 8.33 20.41 -8.32
CA ARG A 80 8.83 19.78 -9.54
C ARG A 80 10.13 20.50 -9.90
N ALA A 81 11.26 19.92 -9.53
CA ALA A 81 12.55 20.30 -10.08
C ALA A 81 12.57 19.81 -11.53
N GLY A 82 12.23 20.71 -12.45
CA GLY A 82 12.71 20.62 -13.82
C GLY A 82 14.22 20.78 -13.76
N SER A 83 14.93 19.66 -13.92
CA SER A 83 16.36 19.64 -14.21
C SER A 83 16.48 19.32 -15.68
N ASP A 84 16.39 20.36 -16.52
CA ASP A 84 17.03 20.35 -17.83
C ASP A 84 18.54 20.41 -17.59
N ASP A 85 19.24 19.30 -17.81
CA ASP A 85 20.51 19.36 -18.55
C ASP A 85 20.92 17.98 -19.11
N SER A 86 21.29 18.03 -20.39
CA SER A 86 22.19 17.15 -21.12
C SER A 86 21.70 15.81 -21.70
N SER A 87 21.31 15.94 -22.98
CA SER A 87 21.94 15.30 -24.14
C SER A 87 22.03 13.76 -24.16
N GLY A 88 21.00 13.15 -24.74
CA GLY A 88 21.01 11.75 -25.18
C GLY A 88 19.76 11.42 -25.98
N ALA A 89 19.91 11.42 -27.31
CA ALA A 89 18.99 10.97 -28.35
C ALA A 89 17.65 10.33 -27.90
N GLY A 90 16.56 11.08 -28.07
CA GLY A 90 15.41 10.68 -28.89
C GLY A 90 14.67 9.36 -28.64
N GLU A 91 14.61 8.82 -27.41
CA GLU A 91 13.64 7.76 -27.10
C GLU A 91 12.37 8.34 -26.45
N PRO A 92 11.17 7.89 -26.86
CA PRO A 92 9.91 8.43 -26.36
C PRO A 92 9.75 8.11 -24.87
N ILE A 93 9.47 9.16 -24.08
CA ILE A 93 9.31 9.18 -22.62
C ILE A 93 8.41 8.04 -22.10
N THR A 94 7.43 7.61 -22.90
CA THR A 94 6.49 6.52 -22.60
C THR A 94 7.13 5.14 -22.42
N VAL A 95 8.23 4.84 -23.11
CA VAL A 95 8.89 3.52 -23.02
C VAL A 95 9.63 3.39 -21.68
N LYS A 96 10.30 4.45 -21.24
CA LYS A 96 11.02 4.47 -19.96
C LYS A 96 10.08 4.36 -18.76
N GLU A 97 8.90 4.98 -18.82
CA GLU A 97 7.89 4.84 -17.77
C GLU A 97 7.38 3.40 -17.67
N ALA A 98 7.07 2.76 -18.80
CA ALA A 98 6.61 1.37 -18.82
C ALA A 98 7.63 0.40 -18.24
N GLU A 99 8.93 0.57 -18.56
CA GLU A 99 10.00 -0.24 -17.98
C GLU A 99 10.13 -0.03 -16.47
N THR A 100 10.03 1.22 -15.99
CA THR A 100 10.07 1.48 -14.55
C THR A 100 8.87 0.86 -13.81
N ASP A 101 7.69 0.86 -14.42
CA ASP A 101 6.49 0.25 -13.85
C ASP A 101 6.58 -1.28 -13.82
N GLU A 102 7.19 -1.90 -14.83
CA GLU A 102 7.50 -3.32 -14.86
C GLU A 102 8.45 -3.69 -13.72
N VAL A 103 9.57 -2.98 -13.57
CA VAL A 103 10.53 -3.22 -12.49
C VAL A 103 9.88 -3.00 -11.10
N LYS A 104 9.04 -1.99 -10.95
CA LYS A 104 8.23 -1.79 -9.73
C LYS A 104 7.32 -2.97 -9.46
N SER A 105 6.70 -3.54 -10.49
CA SER A 105 5.84 -4.72 -10.34
C SER A 105 6.61 -5.94 -9.86
N LEU A 106 7.85 -6.11 -10.32
CA LEU A 106 8.75 -7.18 -9.87
C LEU A 106 9.14 -6.96 -8.40
N GLY A 107 9.46 -5.74 -7.99
CA GLY A 107 9.70 -5.40 -6.59
C GLY A 107 8.50 -5.71 -5.68
N ARG A 108 7.26 -5.42 -6.15
CA ARG A 108 6.04 -5.80 -5.42
C ARG A 108 5.92 -7.34 -5.30
N ARG A 109 6.14 -8.06 -6.39
CA ARG A 109 6.10 -9.53 -6.43
C ARG A 109 7.13 -10.15 -5.50
N PHE A 110 8.35 -9.62 -5.50
CA PHE A 110 9.42 -10.06 -4.62
C PHE A 110 9.02 -9.98 -3.15
N VAL A 111 8.40 -8.86 -2.72
CA VAL A 111 7.89 -8.75 -1.35
C VAL A 111 6.84 -9.79 -1.05
N ILE A 112 5.94 -10.13 -1.96
CA ILE A 112 4.91 -11.16 -1.70
C ILE A 112 5.56 -12.52 -1.47
N LEU A 113 6.57 -12.87 -2.28
CA LEU A 113 7.22 -14.18 -2.26
C LEU A 113 8.27 -14.34 -1.15
N HIS A 114 9.04 -13.28 -0.86
CA HIS A 114 10.25 -13.36 -0.03
C HIS A 114 10.19 -12.52 1.25
N ARG A 115 9.02 -11.94 1.60
CA ARG A 115 8.86 -11.10 2.81
C ARG A 115 9.45 -11.68 4.09
N PRO A 116 9.23 -12.97 4.45
CA PRO A 116 9.56 -13.44 5.79
C PRO A 116 11.05 -13.42 6.08
N TRP A 117 11.90 -13.50 5.05
CA TRP A 117 13.35 -13.49 5.13
C TRP A 117 13.97 -12.18 4.62
N LEU A 118 13.16 -11.16 4.33
CA LEU A 118 13.64 -9.86 3.89
C LEU A 118 14.36 -9.12 5.02
N ARG A 119 15.64 -8.80 4.81
CA ARG A 119 16.52 -8.12 5.76
C ARG A 119 17.11 -6.90 5.09
N ARG A 120 17.19 -5.78 5.83
CA ARG A 120 17.89 -4.54 5.45
C ARG A 120 17.76 -4.22 3.95
N ARG A 121 16.54 -3.89 3.52
CA ARG A 121 16.18 -3.68 2.10
C ARG A 121 17.05 -2.66 1.40
N GLU A 122 17.49 -1.68 2.18
CA GLU A 122 18.31 -0.56 1.76
C GLU A 122 19.68 -1.06 1.28
N LEU A 123 20.18 -2.16 1.85
CA LEU A 123 21.51 -2.70 1.58
C LEU A 123 21.55 -3.70 0.42
N ILE A 124 20.40 -4.20 -0.06
CA ILE A 124 20.38 -5.32 -1.00
C ILE A 124 21.15 -4.97 -2.28
N PHE A 125 20.90 -3.80 -2.86
CA PHE A 125 21.60 -3.33 -4.06
C PHE A 125 22.90 -2.55 -3.77
N GLU A 126 23.32 -2.46 -2.51
CA GLU A 126 24.60 -1.85 -2.13
C GLU A 126 25.76 -2.86 -2.16
N VAL A 127 25.44 -4.15 -2.14
CA VAL A 127 26.42 -5.24 -2.22
C VAL A 127 26.54 -5.71 -3.67
N GLU A 128 27.76 -5.98 -4.11
CA GLU A 128 28.02 -6.60 -5.41
C GLU A 128 27.57 -8.07 -5.40
N LEU A 129 27.05 -8.54 -6.53
CA LEU A 129 26.59 -9.92 -6.67
C LEU A 129 27.80 -10.87 -6.61
N ASP A 130 27.76 -11.82 -5.68
CA ASP A 130 28.75 -12.88 -5.56
C ASP A 130 28.31 -14.12 -6.35
N GLU A 131 28.99 -14.43 -7.45
CA GLU A 131 28.68 -15.59 -8.29
C GLU A 131 29.09 -16.93 -7.64
N GLU A 132 29.96 -16.91 -6.63
CA GLU A 132 30.42 -18.10 -5.88
C GLU A 132 29.58 -18.35 -4.61
N TYR A 133 28.46 -17.64 -4.47
CA TYR A 133 27.55 -17.76 -3.34
C TYR A 133 27.03 -19.19 -3.14
N ASP A 134 27.23 -19.73 -1.93
CA ASP A 134 26.62 -20.99 -1.50
C ASP A 134 25.28 -20.77 -0.77
N GLU A 135 24.21 -21.30 -1.35
CA GLU A 135 22.86 -21.27 -0.76
C GLU A 135 22.78 -21.98 0.60
N ASN A 136 23.64 -22.97 0.87
CA ASN A 136 23.64 -23.68 2.15
C ASN A 136 24.09 -22.78 3.31
N GLU A 137 24.90 -21.76 3.01
CA GLU A 137 25.38 -20.79 4.00
C GLU A 137 24.47 -19.56 4.14
N ARG A 138 23.31 -19.56 3.47
CA ARG A 138 22.40 -18.41 3.41
C ARG A 138 22.06 -17.79 4.76
N PHE A 139 21.89 -18.59 5.80
CA PHE A 139 21.44 -18.13 7.11
C PHE A 139 22.56 -18.04 8.15
N THR A 140 23.83 -18.17 7.74
CA THR A 140 24.97 -18.13 8.66
C THR A 140 25.26 -16.70 9.14
N ASN A 141 25.14 -15.69 8.27
CA ASN A 141 25.40 -14.30 8.61
C ASN A 141 24.57 -13.32 7.76
N THR A 142 24.63 -12.03 8.09
CA THR A 142 23.82 -11.01 7.39
C THR A 142 24.24 -10.84 5.93
N ASN A 143 25.52 -10.99 5.61
CA ASN A 143 26.03 -10.81 4.25
C ASN A 143 25.57 -11.96 3.34
N THR A 144 25.64 -13.22 3.80
CA THR A 144 25.16 -14.38 3.06
C THR A 144 23.63 -14.36 2.89
N MET A 145 22.90 -13.77 3.84
CA MET A 145 21.47 -13.50 3.67
C MET A 145 21.19 -12.46 2.57
N VAL A 146 21.96 -11.37 2.53
CA VAL A 146 21.83 -10.31 1.52
C VAL A 146 22.20 -10.84 0.13
N GLN A 147 23.28 -11.63 0.01
CA GLN A 147 23.62 -12.31 -1.24
C GLN A 147 22.51 -13.24 -1.72
N GLY A 148 21.92 -14.03 -0.81
CA GLY A 148 20.76 -14.86 -1.14
C GLY A 148 19.58 -14.06 -1.68
N GLN A 149 19.32 -12.86 -1.15
CA GLN A 149 18.28 -11.97 -1.68
C GLN A 149 18.64 -11.40 -3.05
N LEU A 150 19.91 -11.05 -3.29
CA LEU A 150 20.39 -10.60 -4.60
C LEU A 150 20.21 -11.67 -5.67
N HIS A 151 20.55 -12.92 -5.36
CA HIS A 151 20.35 -14.06 -6.26
C HIS A 151 18.86 -14.31 -6.55
N GLU A 152 18.00 -14.24 -5.54
CA GLU A 152 16.55 -14.35 -5.75
C GLU A 152 15.99 -13.22 -6.62
N ILE A 153 16.48 -11.99 -6.44
CA ILE A 153 16.10 -10.86 -7.28
C ILE A 153 16.55 -11.11 -8.73
N ARG A 154 17.81 -11.54 -8.93
CA ARG A 154 18.31 -11.89 -10.27
C ARG A 154 17.47 -12.97 -10.93
N GLY A 155 17.07 -14.00 -10.18
CA GLY A 155 16.20 -15.08 -10.68
C GLY A 155 14.76 -14.62 -10.98
N LEU A 156 14.30 -13.52 -10.37
CA LEU A 156 12.98 -12.93 -10.63
C LEU A 156 12.98 -11.99 -11.83
N LEU A 157 14.10 -11.32 -12.08
CA LEU A 157 14.21 -10.32 -13.14
C LEU A 157 14.21 -10.99 -14.53
N PRO A 158 13.47 -10.43 -15.51
CA PRO A 158 13.64 -10.77 -16.91
C PRO A 158 15.10 -10.63 -17.37
N GLU A 159 15.53 -11.49 -18.29
CA GLU A 159 16.92 -11.57 -18.77
C GLU A 159 17.47 -10.21 -19.28
N LYS A 160 16.61 -9.39 -19.88
CA LYS A 160 16.94 -8.01 -20.32
C LYS A 160 17.50 -7.11 -19.20
N TYR A 161 17.20 -7.43 -17.94
CA TYR A 161 17.63 -6.70 -16.77
C TYR A 161 18.82 -7.33 -16.04
N CYS A 162 19.21 -8.56 -16.37
CA CYS A 162 20.27 -9.30 -15.66
C CYS A 162 21.70 -8.92 -16.07
N GLY A 163 21.87 -8.23 -17.20
CA GLY A 163 23.16 -7.73 -17.68
C GLY A 163 23.54 -6.37 -17.07
N GLU A 164 24.05 -5.45 -17.90
CA GLU A 164 24.47 -4.10 -17.47
C GLU A 164 23.36 -3.33 -16.73
N ALA A 165 22.09 -3.59 -17.07
CA ALA A 165 20.93 -2.98 -16.42
C ALA A 165 20.85 -3.28 -14.91
N PHE A 166 21.33 -4.45 -14.45
CA PHE A 166 21.30 -4.84 -13.04
C PHE A 166 22.14 -3.89 -12.17
N SER A 167 23.23 -3.37 -12.72
CA SER A 167 24.12 -2.41 -12.04
C SER A 167 23.62 -0.97 -12.10
N LYS A 168 22.55 -0.68 -12.86
CA LYS A 168 22.05 0.69 -13.04
C LYS A 168 21.20 1.11 -11.84
N LYS A 169 21.51 2.28 -11.28
CA LYS A 169 20.79 2.87 -10.12
C LYS A 169 19.29 3.05 -10.33
N TRP A 170 18.83 3.23 -11.57
CA TRP A 170 17.40 3.39 -11.83
C TRP A 170 16.62 2.09 -11.57
N LEU A 171 17.24 0.93 -11.82
CA LEU A 171 16.63 -0.37 -11.63
C LEU A 171 16.47 -0.66 -10.15
N SER A 172 17.57 -0.53 -9.38
CA SER A 172 17.54 -0.71 -7.94
C SER A 172 16.53 0.22 -7.27
N LYS A 173 16.53 1.50 -7.64
CA LYS A 173 15.56 2.48 -7.14
C LYS A 173 14.12 2.07 -7.45
N SER A 174 13.81 1.72 -8.70
CA SER A 174 12.45 1.35 -9.11
C SER A 174 11.98 0.07 -8.43
N PHE A 175 12.89 -0.90 -8.25
CA PHE A 175 12.59 -2.15 -7.58
C PHE A 175 12.28 -1.92 -6.10
N VAL A 176 13.13 -1.16 -5.40
CA VAL A 176 12.93 -0.77 -3.99
C VAL A 176 11.63 0.01 -3.81
N GLU A 177 11.31 0.97 -4.68
CA GLU A 177 10.02 1.68 -4.66
C GLU A 177 8.83 0.71 -4.75
N GLY A 178 8.93 -0.30 -5.61
CA GLY A 178 7.95 -1.39 -5.71
C GLY A 178 7.81 -2.17 -4.40
N MET A 179 8.94 -2.55 -3.79
CA MET A 179 8.96 -3.27 -2.52
C MET A 179 8.31 -2.46 -1.38
N GLU A 180 8.66 -1.18 -1.24
CA GLU A 180 8.12 -0.28 -0.23
C GLU A 180 6.62 -0.06 -0.39
N SER A 181 6.18 0.12 -1.64
CA SER A 181 4.76 0.27 -1.97
C SER A 181 3.97 -0.98 -1.54
N GLN A 182 4.44 -2.17 -1.89
CA GLN A 182 3.77 -3.42 -1.51
C GLN A 182 3.78 -3.63 0.00
N GLN A 183 4.89 -3.32 0.67
CA GLN A 183 4.99 -3.44 2.12
C GLN A 183 3.96 -2.54 2.80
N SER A 184 3.91 -1.26 2.41
CA SER A 184 3.01 -0.25 2.96
C SER A 184 1.55 -0.63 2.73
N ASN A 185 1.22 -1.11 1.53
CA ASN A 185 -0.11 -1.62 1.22
C ASN A 185 -0.48 -2.81 2.12
N THR A 186 0.41 -3.80 2.21
CA THR A 186 0.18 -4.99 3.06
C THR A 186 -0.02 -4.60 4.53
N VAL A 187 0.79 -3.69 5.07
CA VAL A 187 0.64 -3.21 6.45
C VAL A 187 -0.71 -2.53 6.63
N THR A 188 -1.13 -1.70 5.67
CA THR A 188 -2.43 -1.02 5.70
C THR A 188 -3.58 -2.02 5.66
N CYS A 189 -3.53 -3.01 4.78
CA CYS A 189 -4.53 -4.08 4.69
C CYS A 189 -4.59 -4.92 5.96
N LEU A 190 -3.44 -5.33 6.51
CA LEU A 190 -3.37 -6.07 7.76
C LEU A 190 -3.97 -5.27 8.91
N ARG A 191 -3.69 -3.98 9.02
CA ARG A 191 -4.30 -3.12 10.05
C ARG A 191 -5.82 -3.05 9.93
N LYS A 192 -6.35 -2.97 8.70
CA LYS A 192 -7.81 -2.95 8.45
C LYS A 192 -8.48 -4.29 8.79
N LEU A 193 -7.80 -5.41 8.51
CA LEU A 193 -8.34 -6.75 8.69
C LEU A 193 -7.96 -7.40 10.03
N ALA A 194 -7.08 -6.78 10.82
CA ALA A 194 -6.52 -7.39 12.02
C ALA A 194 -7.59 -7.83 13.02
N ALA A 195 -8.64 -7.02 13.22
CA ALA A 195 -9.77 -7.40 14.08
C ALA A 195 -10.42 -8.73 13.61
N THR A 196 -10.65 -8.87 12.31
CA THR A 196 -11.20 -10.09 11.71
C THR A 196 -10.23 -11.26 11.80
N ILE A 197 -8.95 -11.06 11.47
CA ILE A 197 -7.92 -12.12 11.44
C ILE A 197 -7.75 -12.72 12.84
N PHE A 198 -7.73 -11.88 13.87
CA PHE A 198 -7.47 -12.30 15.25
C PHE A 198 -8.76 -12.49 16.06
N SER A 199 -9.93 -12.40 15.44
CA SER A 199 -11.23 -12.46 16.13
C SER A 199 -11.34 -11.48 17.32
N LEU A 200 -10.72 -10.30 17.18
CA LEU A 200 -10.71 -9.24 18.18
C LEU A 200 -11.84 -8.23 17.94
N ASN A 201 -12.29 -7.58 19.01
CA ASN A 201 -13.22 -6.46 18.88
C ASN A 201 -12.50 -5.25 18.24
N THR A 202 -13.18 -4.54 17.34
CA THR A 202 -12.64 -3.33 16.70
C THR A 202 -12.33 -2.23 17.70
N LEU A 203 -13.04 -2.19 18.84
CA LEU A 203 -12.76 -1.28 19.95
C LEU A 203 -11.41 -1.56 20.60
N ASP A 204 -11.04 -2.84 20.76
CA ASP A 204 -9.73 -3.25 21.31
C ASP A 204 -8.58 -2.89 20.37
N MET A 205 -8.89 -2.71 19.08
CA MET A 205 -7.93 -2.32 18.05
C MET A 205 -7.65 -0.81 17.99
N SER A 206 -8.37 0.03 18.74
CA SER A 206 -8.15 1.49 18.72
C SER A 206 -6.95 1.91 19.59
N PRO A 207 -6.88 1.57 20.90
CA PRO A 207 -5.77 1.98 21.76
C PRO A 207 -4.52 1.14 21.50
N SER A 208 -3.35 1.79 21.43
CA SER A 208 -2.09 1.08 21.16
C SER A 208 -1.69 0.10 22.27
N ALA A 209 -1.95 0.46 23.53
CA ALA A 209 -1.63 -0.39 24.68
C ALA A 209 -2.51 -1.66 24.69
N THR A 210 -3.81 -1.51 24.51
CA THR A 210 -4.77 -2.63 24.46
C THR A 210 -4.49 -3.59 23.29
N ARG A 211 -4.13 -3.06 22.11
CA ARG A 211 -3.67 -3.89 20.98
C ARG A 211 -2.47 -4.76 21.34
N GLN A 212 -1.47 -4.16 21.99
CA GLN A 212 -0.24 -4.86 22.33
C GLN A 212 -0.50 -5.93 23.38
N GLU A 213 -1.25 -5.61 24.44
CA GLU A 213 -1.66 -6.56 25.48
C GLU A 213 -2.42 -7.76 24.89
N LYS A 214 -3.47 -7.52 24.09
CA LYS A 214 -4.23 -8.59 23.44
C LYS A 214 -3.39 -9.43 22.49
N PHE A 215 -2.45 -8.80 21.78
CA PHE A 215 -1.54 -9.53 20.92
C PHE A 215 -0.60 -10.43 21.72
N CYS A 216 0.01 -9.89 22.79
CA CYS A 216 0.86 -10.65 23.71
C CYS A 216 0.13 -11.86 24.29
N ASP A 217 -1.08 -11.66 24.81
CA ASP A 217 -1.92 -12.75 25.34
C ASP A 217 -2.15 -13.85 24.30
N MET A 218 -2.44 -13.46 23.05
CA MET A 218 -2.77 -14.39 21.97
C MET A 218 -1.59 -15.23 21.50
N ILE A 219 -0.38 -14.66 21.49
CA ILE A 219 0.84 -15.40 21.15
C ILE A 219 1.43 -16.13 22.37
N GLY A 220 0.77 -16.08 23.53
CA GLY A 220 1.23 -16.70 24.77
C GLY A 220 2.46 -16.02 25.37
N TRP A 221 2.65 -14.73 25.10
CA TRP A 221 3.78 -13.96 25.58
C TRP A 221 3.60 -13.60 27.05
N THR A 222 4.24 -14.35 27.93
CA THR A 222 4.26 -14.05 29.36
C THR A 222 5.50 -13.26 29.70
N THR A 223 5.32 -12.05 30.24
CA THR A 223 6.44 -11.26 30.77
C THR A 223 6.99 -11.95 32.01
N ASN A 224 8.24 -12.40 31.96
CA ASN A 224 8.89 -13.01 33.12
C ASN A 224 9.09 -11.96 34.23
N GLN A 225 9.37 -12.39 35.47
CA GLN A 225 9.57 -11.53 36.66
C GLN A 225 10.65 -10.44 36.48
N HIS A 226 11.44 -10.52 35.40
CA HIS A 226 12.49 -9.57 35.05
C HIS A 226 12.11 -8.62 33.89
N GLY A 227 10.85 -8.57 33.48
CA GLY A 227 10.38 -7.63 32.45
C GLY A 227 10.84 -7.96 31.04
N GLN A 228 11.39 -9.16 30.81
CA GLN A 228 11.77 -9.64 29.49
C GLN A 228 10.74 -10.65 29.00
N GLY A 229 10.13 -10.33 27.87
CA GLY A 229 9.75 -11.31 26.87
C GLY A 229 10.51 -10.98 25.60
#